data_AF-A0A0B7KQ68-F1
#
_entry.id   AF-A0A0B7KQ68-F1
#
_cell.length_a   1.000
_cell.length_b   1.000
_cell.length_c   1.000
_cell.angle_alpha   90.00
_cell.angle_beta   90.00
_cell.angle_gamma   90.00
#
_symmetry.space_group_name_H-M   'P 1'
#
loop_
_entity.id
_entity.type
_entity.pdbx_description
1 polymer ?
#
loop_
_entity_poly.entity_id
_entity_poly.type
_entity_poly.pdbx_seq_one_letter_code
_entity_poly.pdbx_strand_id
1 'polypeptide(L)'
;MGAIAHFFLTVASLAQAAPAAQGWPDVSNWSSFDDIWNINVAASPGACKWLGLVPNSDKENNALKAAIKQAGTDSDLDARFILVTVFQESAGCVRVKTSYSPNEGRRNPGLLQGPDGPHTCNDEKKGIKLNPCPDAQIKGMITDGVGLTMNDGLKQTVARSKAKDVSRYYKGALLYNSGVMPSSGNLGKGRSNPCYSSDIANRLMGWVADSSPCNKKTIGNL
;
A
#
# COMPACT_ATOMS: atom_id res chain seq x y z
N MET A 1 30.35 -14.05 16.42
CA MET A 1 30.61 -14.07 14.97
C MET A 1 29.41 -14.71 14.30
N GLY A 2 28.72 -13.96 13.44
CA GLY A 2 27.46 -14.37 12.83
C GLY A 2 26.81 -13.14 12.19
N ALA A 3 27.46 -12.62 11.15
CA ALA A 3 26.94 -11.51 10.37
C ALA A 3 25.73 -12.01 9.57
N ILE A 4 24.53 -11.56 9.94
CA ILE A 4 23.35 -11.67 9.10
C ILE A 4 23.58 -10.70 7.94
N ALA A 5 24.00 -11.24 6.79
CA ALA A 5 24.13 -10.48 5.56
C ALA A 5 22.73 -10.05 5.11
N HIS A 6 22.38 -8.78 5.31
CA HIS A 6 21.25 -8.14 4.65
C HIS A 6 21.58 -8.01 3.16
N PHE A 7 21.15 -8.99 2.37
CA PHE A 7 21.19 -8.90 0.93
C PHE A 7 20.07 -7.97 0.45
N PHE A 8 20.40 -6.72 0.18
CA PHE A 8 19.50 -5.79 -0.50
C PHE A 8 19.41 -6.17 -1.98
N LEU A 9 18.45 -7.02 -2.33
CA LEU A 9 18.03 -7.18 -3.72
C LEU A 9 17.00 -6.10 -4.03
N THR A 10 17.46 -5.02 -4.65
CA THR A 10 16.57 -4.10 -5.37
C THR A 10 16.12 -4.82 -6.65
N VAL A 11 14.93 -4.48 -7.15
CA VAL A 11 14.39 -4.98 -8.44
C VAL A 11 15.37 -4.78 -9.62
N ALA A 12 16.44 -3.99 -9.44
CA ALA A 12 17.50 -3.81 -10.43
C ALA A 12 18.54 -4.96 -10.49
N SER A 13 18.62 -5.91 -9.54
CA SER A 13 19.69 -6.92 -9.52
C SER A 13 19.29 -8.39 -9.72
N LEU A 14 18.01 -8.69 -9.97
CA LEU A 14 17.59 -10.05 -10.33
C LEU A 14 17.49 -10.23 -11.85
N ALA A 15 18.66 -10.37 -12.47
CA ALA A 15 18.78 -11.07 -13.75
C ALA A 15 19.31 -12.48 -13.51
N GLN A 16 18.43 -13.46 -13.22
CA GLN A 16 18.49 -14.82 -13.78
C GLN A 16 17.28 -15.66 -13.31
N ALA A 17 16.48 -16.13 -14.30
CA ALA A 17 15.49 -17.23 -14.31
C ALA A 17 14.04 -16.84 -14.67
N ALA A 18 13.75 -16.85 -16.00
CA ALA A 18 12.44 -16.96 -16.70
C ALA A 18 11.32 -15.91 -16.41
N PRO A 19 10.44 -15.61 -17.38
CA PRO A 19 9.96 -14.24 -17.60
C PRO A 19 8.79 -13.86 -16.69
N ALA A 20 9.13 -13.31 -15.53
CA ALA A 20 8.55 -12.03 -15.15
C ALA A 20 8.59 -11.10 -16.38
N ALA A 21 7.47 -10.51 -16.78
CA ALA A 21 7.50 -9.36 -17.68
C ALA A 21 8.52 -8.36 -17.08
N GLN A 22 9.64 -8.17 -17.76
CA GLN A 22 10.84 -7.40 -17.36
C GLN A 22 10.86 -6.88 -15.90
N GLY A 23 11.32 -7.71 -14.96
CA GLY A 23 11.70 -7.27 -13.61
C GLY A 23 10.57 -7.18 -12.57
N TRP A 24 9.32 -7.54 -12.89
CA TRP A 24 8.22 -7.52 -11.92
C TRP A 24 8.01 -8.90 -11.26
N PRO A 25 8.01 -9.02 -9.92
CA PRO A 25 8.02 -10.33 -9.26
C PRO A 25 6.68 -11.08 -9.39
N ASP A 26 6.72 -12.38 -9.70
CA ASP A 26 5.54 -13.24 -9.58
C ASP A 26 5.08 -13.43 -8.13
N VAL A 27 3.84 -13.89 -7.95
CA VAL A 27 3.25 -14.16 -6.62
C VAL A 27 4.08 -15.15 -5.79
N SER A 28 4.76 -16.09 -6.46
CA SER A 28 5.67 -17.06 -5.82
C SER A 28 6.93 -16.43 -5.22
N ASN A 29 7.31 -15.23 -5.69
CA ASN A 29 8.47 -14.50 -5.18
C ASN A 29 8.11 -13.62 -3.98
N TRP A 30 6.83 -13.31 -3.79
CA TRP A 30 6.39 -12.43 -2.69
C TRP A 30 6.63 -13.10 -1.33
N SER A 31 7.15 -12.33 -0.39
CA SER A 31 7.28 -12.71 1.02
C SER A 31 5.93 -13.11 1.62
N SER A 32 5.96 -13.87 2.71
CA SER A 32 4.73 -14.23 3.41
C SER A 32 4.05 -12.99 4.01
N PHE A 33 2.75 -13.08 4.26
CA PHE A 33 2.02 -11.99 4.92
C PHE A 33 2.64 -11.62 6.26
N ASP A 34 3.03 -12.62 7.06
CA ASP A 34 3.56 -12.39 8.39
C ASP A 34 4.98 -11.81 8.34
N ASP A 35 5.81 -12.18 7.35
CA ASP A 35 7.12 -11.54 7.16
C ASP A 35 6.97 -10.06 6.78
N ILE A 36 6.11 -9.75 5.80
CA ILE A 36 5.83 -8.36 5.42
C ILE A 36 5.29 -7.59 6.63
N TRP A 37 4.36 -8.18 7.38
CA TRP A 37 3.81 -7.55 8.59
C TRP A 37 4.91 -7.27 9.60
N ASN A 38 5.75 -8.25 9.93
CA ASN A 38 6.75 -8.14 11.00
C ASN A 38 7.82 -7.08 10.67
N ILE A 39 8.29 -7.01 9.42
CA ILE A 39 9.30 -6.03 9.02
C ILE A 39 8.70 -4.61 9.03
N ASN A 40 7.45 -4.44 8.59
CA ASN A 40 6.83 -3.11 8.52
C ASN A 40 6.26 -2.64 9.87
N VAL A 41 5.64 -3.51 10.68
CA VAL A 41 5.04 -3.14 11.97
C VAL A 41 6.10 -2.71 12.98
N ALA A 42 7.33 -3.24 12.89
CA ALA A 42 8.45 -2.75 13.70
C ALA A 42 8.77 -1.27 13.41
N ALA A 43 8.56 -0.82 12.17
CA ALA A 43 8.73 0.56 11.76
C ALA A 43 7.48 1.43 12.02
N SER A 44 6.26 0.86 12.12
CA SER A 44 5.00 1.63 12.17
C SER A 44 4.84 2.55 13.40
N PRO A 45 5.22 2.16 14.64
CA PRO A 45 5.25 3.07 15.77
C PRO A 45 6.19 4.25 15.51
N GLY A 46 7.32 3.97 14.85
CA GLY A 46 8.27 4.96 14.38
C GLY A 46 7.65 5.90 13.36
N ALA A 47 6.93 5.39 12.37
CA ALA A 47 6.30 6.21 11.34
C ALA A 47 5.20 7.14 11.89
N CYS A 48 4.32 6.66 12.77
CA CYS A 48 3.40 7.56 13.50
C CYS A 48 4.17 8.65 14.25
N LYS A 49 5.28 8.29 14.93
CA LYS A 49 6.11 9.22 15.67
C LYS A 49 6.78 10.26 14.76
N TRP A 50 7.33 9.86 13.61
CA TRP A 50 7.92 10.76 12.61
C TRP A 50 6.88 11.74 12.03
N LEU A 51 5.61 11.31 11.96
CA LEU A 51 4.48 12.17 11.59
C LEU A 51 3.99 13.07 12.75
N GLY A 52 4.62 13.02 13.94
CA GLY A 52 4.20 13.76 15.13
C GLY A 52 2.89 13.25 15.74
N LEU A 53 2.53 11.99 15.49
CA LEU A 53 1.30 11.35 15.93
C LEU A 53 1.58 10.30 17.02
N VAL A 54 0.58 10.04 17.85
CA VAL A 54 0.64 8.98 18.86
C VAL A 54 0.86 7.62 18.15
N PRO A 55 1.84 6.81 18.56
CA PRO A 55 2.05 5.47 18.03
C PRO A 55 0.84 4.55 18.20
N ASN A 56 0.73 3.53 17.35
CA ASN A 56 -0.26 2.47 17.54
C ASN A 56 0.04 1.66 18.81
N SER A 57 -1.00 1.29 19.54
CA SER A 57 -0.95 0.24 20.55
C SER A 57 -0.96 -1.15 19.90
N ASP A 58 -0.58 -2.17 20.66
CA ASP A 58 -0.65 -3.58 20.20
C ASP A 58 -2.07 -4.00 19.82
N LYS A 59 -3.08 -3.50 20.55
CA LYS A 59 -4.48 -3.75 20.22
C LYS A 59 -4.87 -3.20 18.84
N GLU A 60 -4.48 -1.96 18.54
CA GLU A 60 -4.78 -1.34 17.24
C GLU A 60 -4.01 -2.03 16.10
N ASN A 61 -2.76 -2.44 16.34
CA ASN A 61 -1.98 -3.23 15.39
C ASN A 61 -2.64 -4.59 15.13
N ASN A 62 -3.16 -5.27 16.15
CA ASN A 62 -3.88 -6.52 15.99
C ASN A 62 -5.19 -6.34 15.21
N ALA A 63 -5.96 -5.28 15.50
CA ALA A 63 -7.17 -4.93 14.76
C ALA A 63 -6.87 -4.63 13.28
N LEU A 64 -5.78 -3.90 13.00
CA LEU A 64 -5.31 -3.60 11.65
C LEU A 64 -4.93 -4.88 10.89
N LYS A 65 -4.13 -5.75 11.51
CA LYS A 65 -3.70 -7.03 10.92
C LYS A 65 -4.90 -7.89 10.54
N ALA A 66 -5.88 -8.01 11.44
CA ALA A 66 -7.11 -8.77 11.23
C ALA A 66 -7.97 -8.17 10.12
N ALA A 67 -8.15 -6.85 10.10
CA ALA A 67 -8.92 -6.14 9.08
C ALA A 67 -8.35 -6.34 7.67
N ILE A 68 -7.02 -6.29 7.51
CA ILE A 68 -6.36 -6.51 6.22
C ILE A 68 -6.59 -7.95 5.72
N LYS A 69 -6.43 -8.96 6.60
CA LYS A 69 -6.67 -10.36 6.24
C LYS A 69 -8.13 -10.57 5.80
N GLN A 70 -9.08 -10.04 6.57
CA GLN A 70 -10.51 -10.13 6.25
C GLN A 70 -10.84 -9.47 4.91
N ALA A 71 -10.31 -8.27 4.67
CA ALA A 71 -10.56 -7.55 3.42
C ALA A 71 -9.99 -8.29 2.20
N GLY A 72 -8.88 -9.03 2.35
CA GLY A 72 -8.37 -9.91 1.30
C GLY A 72 -9.39 -10.97 0.90
N THR A 73 -9.99 -11.66 1.88
CA THR A 73 -11.08 -12.61 1.66
C THR A 73 -12.29 -11.97 1.00
N ASP A 74 -12.77 -10.84 1.53
CA ASP A 74 -14.01 -10.20 1.08
C ASP A 74 -13.90 -9.58 -0.32
N SER A 75 -12.68 -9.22 -0.74
CA SER A 75 -12.43 -8.54 -2.02
C SER A 75 -11.90 -9.45 -3.13
N ASP A 76 -11.53 -10.69 -2.82
CA ASP A 76 -10.78 -11.58 -3.72
C ASP A 76 -9.44 -10.96 -4.18
N LEU A 77 -8.77 -10.25 -3.25
CA LEU A 77 -7.41 -9.74 -3.43
C LEU A 77 -6.46 -10.47 -2.49
N ASP A 78 -5.20 -10.62 -2.90
CA ASP A 78 -4.18 -11.15 -2.01
C ASP A 78 -3.95 -10.15 -0.86
N ALA A 79 -4.09 -10.61 0.38
CA ALA A 79 -3.97 -9.77 1.55
C ALA A 79 -2.57 -9.11 1.67
N ARG A 80 -1.53 -9.70 1.06
CA ARG A 80 -0.18 -9.11 0.99
C ARG A 80 -0.17 -7.82 0.18
N PHE A 81 -0.94 -7.75 -0.92
CA PHE A 81 -1.06 -6.54 -1.73
C PHE A 81 -1.75 -5.41 -0.94
N ILE A 82 -2.84 -5.73 -0.24
CA ILE A 82 -3.52 -4.76 0.64
C ILE A 82 -2.56 -4.27 1.72
N LEU A 83 -1.83 -5.19 2.36
CA LEU A 83 -0.88 -4.90 3.43
C LEU A 83 0.20 -3.90 3.00
N VAL A 84 0.89 -4.17 1.89
CA VAL A 84 1.95 -3.27 1.42
C VAL A 84 1.40 -1.91 0.97
N THR A 85 0.16 -1.86 0.51
CA THR A 85 -0.51 -0.60 0.14
C THR A 85 -0.83 0.24 1.37
N VAL A 86 -1.30 -0.38 2.46
CA VAL A 86 -1.47 0.32 3.75
C VAL A 86 -0.16 0.97 4.20
N PHE A 87 0.95 0.24 4.12
CA PHE A 87 2.25 0.80 4.49
C PHE A 87 2.76 1.84 3.50
N GLN A 88 2.43 1.74 2.21
CA GLN A 88 2.76 2.76 1.23
C GLN A 88 1.99 4.07 1.44
N GLU A 89 0.72 3.99 1.84
CA GLU A 89 -0.16 5.16 1.98
C GLU A 89 -0.05 5.86 3.34
N SER A 90 0.15 5.08 4.41
CA SER A 90 0.06 5.61 5.78
C SER A 90 1.14 5.12 6.72
N ALA A 91 2.08 4.32 6.22
CA ALA A 91 3.04 3.57 7.04
C ALA A 91 2.37 2.74 8.15
N GLY A 92 1.10 2.34 7.96
CA GLY A 92 0.31 1.61 8.95
C GLY A 92 -0.13 2.46 10.16
N CYS A 93 0.00 3.78 10.11
CA CYS A 93 -0.41 4.65 11.20
C CYS A 93 -1.94 4.83 11.23
N VAL A 94 -2.62 4.29 12.26
CA VAL A 94 -4.10 4.35 12.32
C VAL A 94 -4.64 5.77 12.52
N ARG A 95 -3.77 6.72 12.87
CA ARG A 95 -4.08 8.15 13.02
C ARG A 95 -3.48 9.00 11.91
N VAL A 96 -3.06 8.41 10.79
CA VAL A 96 -2.61 9.18 9.61
C VAL A 96 -3.63 10.26 9.28
N LYS A 97 -3.16 11.48 9.00
CA LYS A 97 -4.04 12.61 8.71
C LYS A 97 -4.82 12.32 7.42
N THR A 98 -6.12 12.57 7.46
CA THR A 98 -6.95 12.63 6.25
C THR A 98 -6.37 13.70 5.32
N SER A 99 -6.00 13.33 4.11
CA SER A 99 -5.50 14.29 3.11
C SER A 99 -6.64 14.86 2.28
N TYR A 100 -6.37 16.01 1.65
CA TYR A 100 -7.31 16.69 0.76
C TYR A 100 -6.57 17.06 -0.52
N SER A 101 -7.07 16.64 -1.68
CA SER A 101 -6.44 17.02 -2.94
C SER A 101 -6.53 18.55 -3.13
N PRO A 102 -5.44 19.21 -3.52
CA PRO A 102 -5.37 20.68 -3.54
C PRO A 102 -6.33 21.33 -4.54
N ASN A 103 -6.74 20.61 -5.59
CA ASN A 103 -7.53 21.17 -6.69
C ASN A 103 -8.98 20.68 -6.73
N GLU A 104 -9.28 19.48 -6.22
CA GLU A 104 -10.63 18.89 -6.30
C GLU A 104 -11.32 18.87 -4.93
N GLY A 105 -10.62 19.21 -3.85
CA GLY A 105 -11.13 19.12 -2.49
C GLY A 105 -11.48 17.68 -2.08
N ARG A 106 -11.03 16.69 -2.86
CA ARG A 106 -11.33 15.28 -2.62
C ARG A 106 -10.71 14.86 -1.29
N ARG A 107 -11.53 14.26 -0.44
CA ARG A 107 -11.13 13.86 0.90
C ARG A 107 -10.62 12.43 0.85
N ASN A 108 -9.40 12.19 1.32
CA ASN A 108 -8.74 10.89 1.25
C ASN A 108 -8.40 10.41 2.67
N PRO A 109 -9.37 9.82 3.39
CA PRO A 109 -9.18 9.44 4.78
C PRO A 109 -8.45 8.11 4.96
N GLY A 110 -7.92 7.95 6.18
CA GLY A 110 -7.57 6.66 6.75
C GLY A 110 -6.36 5.97 6.17
N LEU A 111 -6.22 4.69 6.51
CA LEU A 111 -5.01 3.88 6.31
C LEU A 111 -4.59 3.67 4.86
N LEU A 112 -5.54 3.70 3.94
CA LEU A 112 -5.31 3.54 2.51
C LEU A 112 -5.45 4.87 1.75
N GLN A 113 -5.74 5.98 2.44
CA GLN A 113 -5.99 7.29 1.82
C GLN A 113 -6.97 7.19 0.64
N GLY A 114 -7.97 6.31 0.75
CA GLY A 114 -8.93 6.01 -0.31
C GLY A 114 -9.91 7.15 -0.52
N PRO A 115 -10.54 7.29 -1.70
CA PRO A 115 -11.37 8.44 -2.02
C PRO A 115 -12.69 8.44 -1.25
N ASP A 116 -12.95 9.53 -0.50
CA ASP A 116 -14.22 9.93 0.10
C ASP A 116 -14.87 8.92 1.09
N GLY A 117 -14.10 8.01 1.67
CA GLY A 117 -14.58 7.05 2.68
C GLY A 117 -15.13 7.72 3.96
N PRO A 118 -16.10 7.14 4.67
CA PRO A 118 -16.58 7.71 5.94
C PRO A 118 -15.61 7.52 7.10
N HIS A 119 -14.74 6.49 7.10
CA HIS A 119 -13.96 6.11 8.27
C HIS A 119 -12.62 6.84 8.37
N THR A 120 -12.28 7.32 9.57
CA THR A 120 -11.00 7.94 9.89
C THR A 120 -10.84 8.07 11.40
N CYS A 121 -9.60 8.10 11.88
CA CYS A 121 -9.29 8.50 13.26
C CYS A 121 -8.64 9.87 13.35
N ASN A 122 -8.36 10.53 12.22
CA ASN A 122 -7.74 11.84 12.18
C ASN A 122 -8.18 12.64 10.94
N ASP A 123 -9.02 13.65 11.15
CA ASP A 123 -9.49 14.58 10.14
C ASP A 123 -9.66 15.96 10.76
N GLU A 124 -8.64 16.79 10.58
CA GLU A 124 -8.58 18.14 11.15
C GLU A 124 -9.70 19.04 10.63
N LYS A 125 -10.09 18.93 9.35
CA LYS A 125 -11.16 19.76 8.78
C LYS A 125 -12.54 19.38 9.32
N LYS A 126 -12.71 18.14 9.78
CA LYS A 126 -13.95 17.66 10.44
C LYS A 126 -13.85 17.62 11.97
N GLY A 127 -12.74 18.08 12.55
CA GLY A 127 -12.53 18.05 14.01
C GLY A 127 -12.41 16.63 14.60
N ILE A 128 -12.08 15.62 13.79
CA ILE A 128 -11.96 14.23 14.25
C ILE A 128 -10.53 13.98 14.71
N LYS A 129 -10.37 13.59 15.98
CA LYS A 129 -9.09 13.17 16.55
C LYS A 129 -9.35 12.07 17.59
N LEU A 130 -9.30 10.82 17.15
CA LEU A 130 -9.59 9.66 17.99
C LEU A 130 -8.30 9.05 18.55
N ASN A 131 -8.26 8.84 19.87
CA ASN A 131 -7.18 8.14 20.55
C ASN A 131 -7.70 7.47 21.83
N PRO A 132 -7.68 6.13 21.95
CA PRO A 132 -7.29 5.17 20.92
C PRO A 132 -8.21 5.22 19.68
N CYS A 133 -7.71 4.76 18.54
CA CYS A 133 -8.49 4.57 17.33
C CYS A 133 -9.35 3.31 17.47
N PRO A 134 -10.69 3.41 17.42
CA PRO A 134 -11.56 2.25 17.65
C PRO A 134 -11.38 1.15 16.59
N ASP A 135 -11.48 -0.11 16.98
CA ASP A 135 -11.36 -1.27 16.08
C ASP A 135 -12.31 -1.17 14.87
N ALA A 136 -13.53 -0.65 15.08
CA ALA A 136 -14.50 -0.41 14.02
C ALA A 136 -14.03 0.65 13.00
N GLN A 137 -13.34 1.70 13.46
CA GLN A 137 -12.74 2.70 12.56
C GLN A 137 -11.56 2.11 11.79
N ILE A 138 -10.72 1.30 12.44
CA ILE A 138 -9.59 0.61 11.79
C ILE A 138 -10.11 -0.33 10.69
N LYS A 139 -11.10 -1.16 11.01
CA LYS A 139 -11.73 -2.05 10.02
C LYS A 139 -12.36 -1.24 8.89
N GLY A 140 -13.13 -0.20 9.22
CA GLY A 140 -13.78 0.66 8.25
C GLY A 140 -12.81 1.34 7.28
N MET A 141 -11.68 1.86 7.76
CA MET A 141 -10.65 2.48 6.92
C MET A 141 -10.06 1.49 5.89
N ILE A 142 -9.90 0.22 6.27
CA ILE A 142 -9.46 -0.83 5.33
C ILE A 142 -10.58 -1.18 4.35
N THR A 143 -11.80 -1.40 4.83
CA THR A 143 -12.98 -1.70 4.00
C THR A 143 -13.21 -0.62 2.93
N ASP A 144 -13.11 0.65 3.33
CA ASP A 144 -13.32 1.80 2.45
C ASP A 144 -12.24 1.85 1.37
N GLY A 145 -10.95 1.80 1.73
CA GLY A 145 -9.85 1.91 0.77
C GLY A 145 -9.70 0.69 -0.15
N VAL A 146 -10.09 -0.50 0.31
CA VAL A 146 -10.18 -1.69 -0.56
C VAL A 146 -11.33 -1.56 -1.56
N GLY A 147 -12.35 -0.76 -1.23
CA GLY A 147 -13.51 -0.52 -2.09
C GLY A 147 -14.63 -1.54 -1.93
N LEU A 148 -14.81 -2.09 -0.72
CA LEU A 148 -15.91 -3.01 -0.42
C LEU A 148 -17.25 -2.28 -0.24
N THR A 149 -17.20 -1.04 0.25
CA THR A 149 -18.36 -0.16 0.51
C THR A 149 -18.35 1.09 -0.38
N MET A 150 -17.38 1.19 -1.29
CA MET A 150 -17.11 2.38 -2.09
C MET A 150 -17.20 2.07 -3.59
N ASN A 151 -17.46 3.10 -4.39
CA ASN A 151 -17.49 2.99 -5.86
C ASN A 151 -16.09 2.92 -6.49
N ASP A 152 -15.04 3.20 -5.72
CA ASP A 152 -13.65 3.06 -6.12
C ASP A 152 -12.79 2.61 -4.94
N GLY A 153 -11.65 1.98 -5.21
CA GLY A 153 -10.78 1.34 -4.25
C GLY A 153 -9.86 0.31 -4.92
N LEU A 154 -9.03 -0.38 -4.13
CA LEU A 154 -8.07 -1.36 -4.68
C LEU A 154 -8.73 -2.44 -5.53
N LYS A 155 -9.91 -2.93 -5.14
CA LYS A 155 -10.65 -3.93 -5.90
C LYS A 155 -11.00 -3.40 -7.30
N GLN A 156 -11.50 -2.18 -7.37
CA GLN A 156 -11.90 -1.53 -8.62
C GLN A 156 -10.68 -1.21 -9.49
N THR A 157 -9.57 -0.74 -8.92
CA THR A 157 -8.35 -0.43 -9.69
C THR A 157 -7.70 -1.68 -10.26
N VAL A 158 -7.65 -2.77 -9.50
CA VAL A 158 -7.17 -4.08 -9.98
C VAL A 158 -8.07 -4.60 -11.10
N ALA A 159 -9.40 -4.49 -10.97
CA ALA A 159 -10.32 -4.87 -12.04
C ALA A 159 -10.14 -4.00 -13.32
N ARG A 160 -9.97 -2.68 -13.16
CA ARG A 160 -9.72 -1.74 -14.28
C ARG A 160 -8.41 -2.00 -15.02
N SER A 161 -7.46 -2.72 -14.41
CA SER A 161 -6.23 -3.14 -15.10
C SER A 161 -6.49 -4.10 -16.26
N LYS A 162 -7.62 -4.84 -16.24
CA LYS A 162 -8.00 -5.91 -17.17
C LYS A 162 -7.02 -7.09 -17.27
N ALA A 163 -5.92 -7.07 -16.51
CA ALA A 163 -4.97 -8.16 -16.46
C ALA A 163 -5.52 -9.31 -15.60
N LYS A 164 -5.17 -10.54 -15.99
CA LYS A 164 -5.57 -11.76 -15.27
C LYS A 164 -4.41 -12.44 -14.54
N ASP A 165 -3.18 -12.14 -14.96
CA ASP A 165 -1.95 -12.57 -14.32
C ASP A 165 -1.54 -11.61 -13.18
N VAL A 166 -0.36 -11.85 -12.58
CA VAL A 166 0.19 -11.04 -11.48
C VAL A 166 0.28 -9.54 -11.82
N SER A 167 0.40 -9.17 -13.11
CA SER A 167 0.48 -7.76 -13.53
C SER A 167 -0.76 -6.95 -13.13
N ARG A 168 -1.89 -7.60 -12.82
CA ARG A 168 -3.10 -6.95 -12.29
C ARG A 168 -2.84 -6.15 -11.02
N TYR A 169 -1.93 -6.59 -10.16
CA TYR A 169 -1.61 -5.90 -8.92
C TYR A 169 -0.76 -4.65 -9.17
N TYR A 170 0.23 -4.74 -10.06
CA TYR A 170 1.11 -3.60 -10.37
C TYR A 170 0.40 -2.54 -11.22
N LYS A 171 -0.39 -2.97 -12.21
CA LYS A 171 -1.26 -2.07 -12.98
C LYS A 171 -2.36 -1.47 -12.09
N GLY A 172 -2.94 -2.27 -11.20
CA GLY A 172 -3.92 -1.81 -10.21
C GLY A 172 -3.34 -0.79 -9.22
N ALA A 173 -2.10 -0.97 -8.77
CA ALA A 173 -1.39 -0.02 -7.91
C ALA A 173 -1.20 1.34 -8.60
N LEU A 174 -0.74 1.34 -9.86
CA LEU A 174 -0.64 2.57 -10.65
C LEU A 174 -1.99 3.26 -10.74
N LEU A 175 -3.06 2.52 -11.05
CA LEU A 175 -4.41 3.06 -11.18
C LEU A 175 -4.94 3.60 -9.85
N TYR A 176 -4.62 2.96 -8.73
CA TYR A 176 -4.97 3.46 -7.39
C TYR A 176 -4.30 4.81 -7.12
N ASN A 177 -3.01 4.92 -7.43
CA ASN A 177 -2.24 6.14 -7.18
C ASN A 177 -2.52 7.28 -8.18
N SER A 178 -2.73 6.96 -9.46
CA SER A 178 -2.78 7.93 -10.55
C SER A 178 -4.17 8.12 -11.17
N GLY A 179 -5.09 7.16 -10.97
CA GLY A 179 -6.43 7.14 -11.56
C GLY A 179 -6.48 6.75 -13.04
N VAL A 180 -5.34 6.79 -13.75
CA VAL A 180 -5.27 6.58 -15.20
C VAL A 180 -3.99 5.84 -15.58
N MET A 181 -4.11 4.92 -16.54
CA MET A 181 -2.97 4.23 -17.13
C MET A 181 -2.30 5.14 -18.18
N PRO A 182 -0.97 5.32 -18.17
CA PRO A 182 -0.29 6.05 -19.23
C PRO A 182 -0.46 5.32 -20.57
N SER A 183 -0.62 6.07 -21.66
CA SER A 183 -0.81 5.53 -23.02
C SER A 183 0.32 4.57 -23.45
N SER A 184 1.53 4.79 -22.93
CA SER A 184 2.69 3.92 -23.20
C SER A 184 2.65 2.54 -22.51
N GLY A 185 1.75 2.32 -21.54
CA GLY A 185 1.76 1.13 -20.68
C GLY A 185 2.90 1.07 -19.66
N ASN A 186 3.80 2.07 -19.64
CA ASN A 186 4.94 2.13 -18.74
C ASN A 186 4.51 2.51 -17.32
N LEU A 187 4.70 1.63 -16.35
CA LEU A 187 4.27 1.91 -14.97
C LEU A 187 5.09 3.02 -14.27
N GLY A 188 6.25 3.36 -14.82
CA GLY A 188 7.09 4.49 -14.39
C GLY A 188 6.66 5.85 -14.94
N LYS A 189 5.55 5.90 -15.70
CA LYS A 189 4.99 7.15 -16.25
C LYS A 189 3.62 7.48 -15.66
N GLY A 190 3.33 6.99 -14.45
CA GLY A 190 2.14 7.39 -13.69
C GLY A 190 2.10 8.89 -13.44
N ARG A 191 0.88 9.47 -13.42
CA ARG A 191 0.66 10.91 -13.25
C ARG A 191 1.08 11.41 -11.87
N SER A 192 0.85 10.60 -10.83
CA SER A 192 1.08 10.99 -9.44
C SER A 192 2.49 10.60 -8.98
N ASN A 193 2.69 9.41 -8.40
CA ASN A 193 4.01 8.92 -8.02
C ASN A 193 4.51 7.89 -9.07
N PRO A 194 5.51 8.23 -9.91
CA PRO A 194 6.10 7.33 -10.90
C PRO A 194 6.67 6.03 -10.33
N CYS A 195 7.00 6.00 -9.03
CA CYS A 195 7.62 4.86 -8.38
C CYS A 195 6.63 3.96 -7.62
N TYR A 196 5.35 4.34 -7.56
CA TYR A 196 4.36 3.69 -6.71
C TYR A 196 4.28 2.18 -6.93
N SER A 197 4.11 1.75 -8.17
CA SER A 197 4.03 0.32 -8.51
C SER A 197 5.31 -0.42 -8.15
N SER A 198 6.47 0.18 -8.39
CA SER A 198 7.78 -0.40 -8.05
C SER A 198 7.97 -0.52 -6.54
N ASP A 199 7.53 0.47 -5.77
CA ASP A 199 7.57 0.43 -4.31
C ASP A 199 6.66 -0.67 -3.77
N ILE A 200 5.45 -0.83 -4.33
CA ILE A 200 4.56 -1.95 -4.01
C ILE A 200 5.24 -3.29 -4.31
N ALA A 201 5.88 -3.45 -5.48
CA ALA A 201 6.62 -4.66 -5.82
C ALA A 201 7.78 -4.92 -4.85
N ASN A 202 8.57 -3.90 -4.51
CA ASN A 202 9.67 -3.99 -3.56
C ASN A 202 9.17 -4.41 -2.16
N ARG A 203 8.08 -3.79 -1.66
CA ARG A 203 7.49 -4.12 -0.36
C ARG A 203 6.98 -5.57 -0.31
N LEU A 204 6.42 -6.07 -1.42
CA LEU A 204 6.01 -7.47 -1.55
C LEU A 204 7.20 -8.44 -1.46
N MET A 205 8.39 -7.98 -1.85
CA MET A 205 9.65 -8.72 -1.72
C MET A 205 10.36 -8.48 -0.36
N GLY A 206 9.75 -7.75 0.57
CA GLY A 206 10.29 -7.51 1.91
C GLY A 206 11.11 -6.23 2.10
N TRP A 207 11.11 -5.31 1.12
CA TRP A 207 11.73 -3.99 1.31
C TRP A 207 10.91 -3.08 2.24
N VAL A 208 11.60 -2.38 3.16
CA VAL A 208 11.03 -1.36 4.05
C VAL A 208 12.00 -0.19 4.17
N ALA A 209 11.60 0.98 3.69
CA ALA A 209 12.22 2.26 4.03
C ALA A 209 11.26 3.42 3.74
N ASP A 210 11.62 4.61 4.22
CA ASP A 210 10.89 5.85 3.92
C ASP A 210 11.28 6.43 2.55
N SER A 211 12.45 6.07 2.02
CA SER A 211 12.94 6.52 0.71
C SER A 211 12.80 5.42 -0.34
N SER A 212 12.06 5.71 -1.41
CA SER A 212 11.90 4.80 -2.53
C SER A 212 13.25 4.47 -3.20
N PRO A 213 13.60 3.18 -3.38
CA PRO A 213 14.80 2.76 -4.12
C PRO A 213 14.59 2.82 -5.64
N CYS A 214 13.41 3.22 -6.09
CA CYS A 214 13.04 3.27 -7.49
C CYS A 214 13.86 4.29 -8.28
N ASN A 215 14.40 3.83 -9.41
CA ASN A 215 14.87 4.72 -10.46
C ASN A 215 13.82 4.81 -11.57
N LYS A 216 13.03 5.90 -11.58
CA LYS A 216 11.95 6.12 -12.55
C LYS A 216 12.37 6.04 -14.03
N LYS A 217 13.66 6.24 -14.34
CA LYS A 217 14.18 6.14 -15.72
C LYS A 217 14.33 4.69 -16.21
N THR A 218 14.28 3.72 -15.30
CA THR A 218 14.55 2.31 -15.58
C THR A 218 13.31 1.42 -15.54
N ILE A 219 12.14 1.98 -15.22
CA ILE A 219 10.90 1.22 -15.13
C ILE A 219 10.42 0.86 -16.54
N GLY A 220 10.18 -0.43 -16.77
CA GLY A 220 9.66 -0.99 -18.01
C GLY A 220 8.13 -1.02 -18.09
N ASN A 221 7.63 -1.56 -19.21
CA ASN A 221 6.21 -1.82 -19.44
C ASN A 221 5.82 -3.19 -18.84
N LEU A 222 4.51 -3.38 -18.61
CA LEU A 222 3.86 -4.65 -18.27
C LEU A 222 2.70 -4.96 -19.21
#